data_AF-A0A2U1KD02-F1
#
_entry.id   AF-A0A2U1KD02-F1
#
_cell.length_a   1.000
_cell.length_b   1.000
_cell.length_c   1.000
_cell.angle_alpha   90.00
_cell.angle_beta   90.00
_cell.angle_gamma   90.00
#
_symmetry.space_group_name_H-M   'P 1'
#
loop_
_entity.id
_entity.type
_entity.pdbx_description
1 polymer ?
#
loop_
_entity_poly.entity_id
_entity_poly.type
_entity_poly.pdbx_seq_one_letter_code
_entity_poly.pdbx_strand_id
1 'polypeptide(L)'
;MVTDSQLDVLCSRVVKHYSLKRFLKETGKSIEAWGAAHGGVEFHYSSGMQSIMIALGVCDKVSIFGFGKSSSAKHHYHTNQKAKLGLHHYEAEYDFYEDLVNKPEAIPFVSSEFKFPTVEIHR
;
A
#
# COMPACT_ATOMS: atom_id res chain seq x y z
N MET A 1 1.55 -12.38 14.72
CA MET A 1 0.26 -11.68 14.86
C MET A 1 -0.76 -12.53 14.12
N VAL A 2 -1.85 -12.93 14.76
CA VAL A 2 -2.89 -13.71 14.06
C VAL A 2 -3.89 -12.70 13.53
N THR A 3 -3.72 -12.29 12.28
CA THR A 3 -4.72 -11.51 11.55
C THR A 3 -5.68 -12.46 10.85
N ASP A 4 -6.92 -12.02 10.64
CA ASP A 4 -7.87 -12.77 9.82
C ASP A 4 -7.25 -13.06 8.44
N SER A 5 -7.37 -14.31 7.97
CA SER A 5 -6.71 -14.76 6.75
C SER A 5 -7.29 -14.12 5.49
N GLN A 6 -8.57 -13.75 5.51
CA GLN A 6 -9.20 -13.06 4.37
C GLN A 6 -8.70 -11.62 4.27
N LEU A 7 -8.55 -10.93 5.40
CA LEU A 7 -7.93 -9.60 5.44
C LEU A 7 -6.48 -9.64 4.96
N ASP A 8 -5.70 -10.63 5.41
CA ASP A 8 -4.31 -10.81 4.98
C ASP A 8 -4.18 -11.02 3.46
N VAL A 9 -5.02 -11.89 2.90
CA VAL A 9 -5.08 -12.14 1.45
C VAL A 9 -5.51 -10.88 0.70
N LEU A 10 -6.50 -10.14 1.20
CA LEU A 10 -6.95 -8.90 0.56
C LEU A 10 -5.82 -7.86 0.52
N CYS A 11 -5.15 -7.61 1.66
CA CYS A 11 -4.03 -6.67 1.75
C CYS A 11 -2.91 -7.06 0.76
N SER A 12 -2.54 -8.35 0.75
CA SER A 12 -1.50 -8.88 -0.14
C SER A 12 -1.85 -8.71 -1.61
N ARG A 13 -3.11 -9.00 -2.00
CA ARG A 13 -3.57 -8.87 -3.39
C ARG A 13 -3.58 -7.42 -3.85
N VAL A 14 -4.07 -6.50 -3.02
CA VAL A 14 -4.11 -5.06 -3.34
C VAL A 14 -2.69 -4.55 -3.56
N VAL A 15 -1.78 -4.71 -2.59
CA VAL A 15 -0.41 -4.20 -2.73
C VAL A 15 0.33 -4.83 -3.91
N LYS A 16 0.17 -6.15 -4.13
CA LYS A 16 0.79 -6.83 -5.27
C LYS A 16 0.25 -6.31 -6.61
N HIS A 17 -1.05 -6.00 -6.70
CA HIS A 17 -1.62 -5.41 -7.91
C HIS A 17 -0.98 -4.05 -8.24
N TYR A 18 -0.90 -3.14 -7.26
CA TYR A 18 -0.27 -1.84 -7.45
C TYR A 18 1.22 -1.98 -7.80
N SER A 19 1.93 -2.88 -7.11
CA SER A 19 3.34 -3.13 -7.40
C SER A 19 3.58 -3.65 -8.81
N LEU A 20 2.73 -4.56 -9.29
CA LEU A 20 2.82 -5.10 -10.65
C LEU A 20 2.52 -4.03 -11.69
N LYS A 21 1.43 -3.27 -11.49
CA LYS A 21 1.04 -2.15 -12.37
C LYS A 21 2.18 -1.14 -12.50
N ARG A 22 2.81 -0.79 -11.39
CA ARG A 22 3.96 0.12 -11.35
C ARG A 22 5.17 -0.45 -12.08
N PHE A 23 5.54 -1.70 -11.80
CA PHE A 23 6.66 -2.37 -12.45
C PHE A 23 6.53 -2.45 -13.97
N LEU A 24 5.34 -2.83 -14.45
CA LEU A 24 5.02 -2.85 -15.88
C LEU A 24 5.20 -1.47 -16.52
N LYS A 25 4.66 -0.43 -15.88
CA LYS A 25 4.72 0.94 -16.35
C LYS A 25 6.15 1.49 -16.40
N GLU A 26 6.95 1.22 -15.37
CA GLU A 26 8.29 1.79 -15.23
C GLU A 26 9.35 1.05 -16.04
N THR A 27 9.22 -0.27 -16.19
CA THR A 27 10.26 -1.10 -16.80
C THR A 27 9.92 -1.63 -18.19
N GLY A 28 8.62 -1.71 -18.54
CA GLY A 28 8.15 -2.38 -19.75
C GLY A 28 8.42 -3.88 -19.80
N LYS A 29 8.96 -4.48 -18.73
CA LYS A 29 9.25 -5.92 -18.65
C LYS A 29 7.99 -6.73 -18.37
N SER A 30 8.06 -8.04 -18.60
CA SER A 30 6.95 -8.94 -18.31
C SER A 30 6.74 -9.15 -16.81
N ILE A 31 5.51 -9.51 -16.41
CA ILE A 31 5.14 -9.73 -14.99
C ILE A 31 5.99 -10.81 -14.33
N GLU A 32 6.44 -11.82 -15.08
CA GLU A 32 7.28 -12.91 -14.58
C GLU A 32 8.61 -12.39 -14.01
N ALA A 33 9.13 -11.28 -14.55
CA ALA A 33 10.36 -10.65 -14.06
C ALA A 33 10.16 -9.85 -12.76
N TRP A 34 8.91 -9.57 -12.35
CA TRP A 34 8.61 -8.76 -11.17
C TRP A 34 9.17 -9.37 -9.89
N GLY A 35 9.06 -10.70 -9.73
CA GLY A 35 9.45 -11.40 -8.52
C GLY A 35 10.95 -11.24 -8.21
N ALA A 36 11.80 -11.29 -9.24
CA ALA A 36 13.24 -11.09 -9.09
C ALA A 36 13.59 -9.66 -8.63
N ALA A 37 12.76 -8.67 -8.96
CA ALA A 37 12.99 -7.27 -8.60
C ALA A 37 12.39 -6.87 -7.23
N HIS A 38 11.40 -7.61 -6.73
CA HIS A 38 10.61 -7.22 -5.54
C HIS A 38 10.56 -8.30 -4.46
N GLY A 39 11.55 -9.20 -4.40
CA GLY A 39 11.67 -10.20 -3.34
C GLY A 39 10.79 -11.45 -3.49
N GLY A 40 9.99 -11.54 -4.56
CA GLY A 40 9.28 -12.76 -4.95
C GLY A 40 8.35 -13.29 -3.85
N VAL A 41 8.73 -14.41 -3.24
CA VAL A 41 7.98 -15.06 -2.15
C VAL A 41 8.05 -14.30 -0.83
N GLU A 42 9.10 -13.51 -0.62
CA GLU A 42 9.29 -12.69 0.59
C GLU A 42 8.55 -11.34 0.49
N PHE A 43 7.92 -11.05 -0.65
CA PHE A 43 7.16 -9.82 -0.81
C PHE A 43 5.94 -9.80 0.10
N HIS A 44 5.85 -8.79 0.95
CA HIS A 44 4.68 -8.58 1.80
C HIS A 44 4.35 -7.10 1.98
N TYR A 45 3.10 -6.81 2.28
CA TYR A 45 2.63 -5.46 2.59
C TYR A 45 3.23 -4.96 3.91
N SER A 46 3.20 -3.65 4.13
CA SER A 46 3.63 -3.02 5.37
C SER A 46 2.55 -3.06 6.45
N SER A 47 2.94 -3.01 7.72
CA SER A 47 1.97 -2.88 8.83
C SER A 47 1.11 -1.61 8.72
N GLY A 48 1.63 -0.56 8.08
CA GLY A 48 0.88 0.66 7.76
C GLY A 48 -0.26 0.39 6.78
N MET A 49 -0.01 -0.38 5.72
CA MET A 49 -1.05 -0.81 4.78
C MET A 49 -2.16 -1.59 5.48
N GLN A 50 -1.80 -2.56 6.32
CA GLN A 50 -2.81 -3.34 7.06
C GLN A 50 -3.66 -2.45 7.97
N SER A 51 -3.02 -1.49 8.66
CA SER A 51 -3.72 -0.55 9.54
C SER A 51 -4.71 0.32 8.76
N ILE A 52 -4.34 0.77 7.57
CA ILE A 52 -5.25 1.52 6.68
C ILE A 52 -6.41 0.64 6.23
N MET A 53 -6.16 -0.60 5.80
CA MET A 53 -7.23 -1.52 5.37
C MET A 53 -8.24 -1.81 6.48
N ILE A 54 -7.78 -1.95 7.73
CA ILE A 54 -8.67 -2.08 8.90
C ILE A 54 -9.49 -0.80 9.08
N ALA A 55 -8.84 0.36 9.08
CA ALA A 55 -9.51 1.65 9.28
C ALA A 55 -10.62 1.90 8.23
N LEU A 56 -10.37 1.54 6.95
CA LEU A 56 -11.37 1.65 5.89
C LEU A 56 -12.63 0.81 6.15
N GLY A 57 -12.50 -0.32 6.85
CA GLY A 57 -13.61 -1.21 7.16
C GLY A 57 -14.41 -0.84 8.42
N VAL A 58 -13.88 0.04 9.28
CA VAL A 58 -14.48 0.31 10.61
C VAL A 58 -14.73 1.78 10.91
N CYS A 59 -14.17 2.71 10.13
CA CYS A 59 -14.30 4.15 10.34
C CYS A 59 -15.16 4.80 9.24
N ASP A 60 -15.95 5.81 9.62
CA ASP A 60 -16.70 6.63 8.66
C ASP A 60 -15.81 7.64 7.89
N LYS A 61 -14.67 8.02 8.49
CA LYS A 61 -13.65 8.90 7.91
C LYS A 61 -12.26 8.42 8.33
N VAL A 62 -11.31 8.45 7.40
CA VAL A 62 -9.92 8.05 7.64
C VAL A 62 -8.98 9.21 7.27
N SER A 63 -8.20 9.67 8.24
CA SER A 63 -7.13 10.66 8.01
C SER A 63 -5.76 9.99 8.15
N ILE A 64 -4.94 10.10 7.11
CA ILE A 64 -3.65 9.42 6.99
C ILE A 64 -2.52 10.44 7.19
N PHE A 65 -1.62 10.16 8.14
CA PHE A 65 -0.48 11.02 8.47
C PHE A 65 0.83 10.24 8.40
N GLY A 66 1.91 10.89 7.96
CA GLY A 66 3.27 10.31 7.99
C GLY A 66 3.59 9.31 6.86
N PHE A 67 2.70 9.16 5.88
CA PHE A 67 2.91 8.37 4.66
C PHE A 67 3.24 9.31 3.47
N GLY A 68 4.02 8.82 2.50
CA GLY A 68 4.42 9.64 1.34
C GLY A 68 5.32 10.84 1.67
N LYS A 69 6.09 10.75 2.76
CA LYS A 69 7.00 11.81 3.24
C LYS A 69 8.10 12.16 2.22
N SER A 70 8.61 13.39 2.31
CA SER A 70 9.77 13.84 1.53
C SER A 70 10.99 12.93 1.68
N SER A 71 11.79 12.81 0.62
CA SER A 71 13.04 12.04 0.60
C SER A 71 14.09 12.60 1.57
N SER A 72 14.00 13.87 1.94
CA SER A 72 14.88 14.49 2.94
C SER A 72 14.50 14.15 4.40
N ALA A 73 13.31 13.60 4.64
CA ALA A 73 12.82 13.29 5.98
C ALA A 73 13.42 11.98 6.53
N LYS A 74 13.62 11.93 7.86
CA LYS A 74 14.01 10.70 8.59
C LYS A 74 13.08 9.53 8.31
N HIS A 75 13.58 8.30 8.32
CA HIS A 75 12.79 7.12 7.99
C HIS A 75 11.65 6.90 8.99
N HIS A 76 11.97 6.94 10.29
CA HIS A 76 10.99 7.10 11.36
C HIS A 76 11.20 8.43 12.07
N TYR A 77 10.13 9.07 12.52
CA TYR A 77 10.19 10.38 13.19
C TYR A 77 11.06 10.36 14.47
N HIS A 78 11.16 9.21 15.13
CA HIS A 78 11.88 9.02 16.40
C HIS A 78 13.28 8.40 16.23
N THR A 79 13.77 8.20 15.00
CA THR A 79 15.09 7.58 14.75
C THR A 79 15.96 8.45 13.84
N ASN A 80 17.27 8.18 13.80
CA ASN A 80 18.20 8.81 12.85
C ASN A 80 18.42 7.98 11.57
N GLN A 81 17.76 6.83 11.45
CA GLN A 81 17.82 6.01 10.25
C GLN A 81 17.17 6.78 9.08
N LYS A 82 17.87 6.87 7.95
CA LYS A 82 17.36 7.53 6.73
C LYS A 82 16.94 6.54 5.66
N ALA A 83 17.64 5.42 5.54
CA ALA A 83 17.39 4.41 4.53
C ALA A 83 16.51 3.29 5.08
N LYS A 84 15.65 2.77 4.20
CA LYS A 84 14.68 1.72 4.51
C LYS A 84 15.21 0.36 4.08
N LEU A 85 14.80 -0.69 4.78
CA LEU A 85 14.91 -2.06 4.26
C LEU A 85 13.94 -2.17 3.07
N GLY A 86 14.45 -2.51 1.89
CA GLY A 86 13.68 -2.60 0.63
C GLY A 86 12.74 -3.81 0.54
N LEU A 87 12.19 -4.26 1.67
CA LEU A 87 11.33 -5.44 1.76
C LEU A 87 9.90 -5.17 1.30
N HIS A 88 9.46 -3.92 1.34
CA HIS A 88 8.15 -3.51 0.83
C HIS A 88 8.32 -2.51 -0.31
N HIS A 89 7.34 -2.50 -1.21
CA HIS A 89 7.25 -1.52 -2.27
C HIS A 89 6.33 -0.37 -1.84
N TYR A 90 6.87 0.57 -1.07
CA TYR A 90 6.08 1.63 -0.45
C TYR A 90 5.41 2.56 -1.45
N GLU A 91 6.07 2.80 -2.57
CA GLU A 91 5.54 3.60 -3.66
C GLU A 91 4.24 2.98 -4.19
N ALA A 92 4.15 1.65 -4.26
CA ALA A 92 2.93 0.96 -4.64
C ALA A 92 1.82 1.09 -3.58
N GLU A 93 2.16 1.06 -2.29
CA GLU A 93 1.19 1.33 -1.22
C GLU A 93 0.70 2.78 -1.26
N TYR A 94 1.59 3.74 -1.55
CA TYR A 94 1.22 5.15 -1.66
C TYR A 94 0.35 5.43 -2.88
N ASP A 95 0.60 4.76 -4.00
CA ASP A 95 -0.27 4.82 -5.18
C ASP A 95 -1.69 4.33 -4.83
N PHE A 96 -1.81 3.27 -4.02
CA PHE A 96 -3.11 2.82 -3.48
C PHE A 96 -3.75 3.88 -2.57
N TYR A 97 -2.99 4.51 -1.68
CA TYR A 97 -3.54 5.56 -0.81
C TYR A 97 -4.02 6.77 -1.60
N GLU A 98 -3.33 7.14 -2.66
CA GLU A 98 -3.80 8.19 -3.58
C GLU A 98 -5.08 7.79 -4.30
N ASP A 99 -5.21 6.54 -4.74
CA ASP A 99 -6.46 6.08 -5.36
C ASP A 99 -7.61 6.02 -4.32
N LEU A 100 -7.36 5.75 -3.04
CA LEU A 100 -8.40 5.87 -2.00
C LEU A 100 -8.99 7.29 -1.92
N VAL A 101 -8.17 8.32 -2.14
CA VAL A 101 -8.61 9.72 -2.10
C VAL A 101 -9.28 10.11 -3.41
N ASN A 102 -8.66 9.76 -4.55
CA ASN A 102 -9.00 10.35 -5.83
C ASN A 102 -9.92 9.48 -6.70
N LYS A 103 -9.84 8.15 -6.56
CA LYS A 103 -10.50 7.15 -7.43
C LYS A 103 -10.84 5.86 -6.66
N PRO A 104 -11.57 5.93 -5.53
CA PRO A 104 -11.83 4.76 -4.69
C PRO A 104 -12.58 3.64 -5.45
N GLU A 105 -13.37 4.00 -6.46
CA GLU A 105 -14.09 3.08 -7.34
C GLU A 105 -13.19 2.22 -8.24
N ALA A 106 -11.93 2.63 -8.44
CA ALA A 106 -10.96 1.89 -9.25
C ALA A 106 -10.18 0.84 -8.44
N ILE A 107 -10.38 0.77 -7.12
CA ILE A 107 -9.65 -0.14 -6.24
C ILE A 107 -10.09 -1.58 -6.52
N PRO A 108 -9.16 -2.49 -6.84
CA PRO A 108 -9.49 -3.86 -7.20
C PRO A 108 -9.85 -4.71 -5.97
N PHE A 109 -10.51 -5.84 -6.22
CA PHE A 109 -10.81 -6.88 -5.23
C PHE A 109 -11.76 -6.48 -4.10
N VAL A 110 -12.41 -5.33 -4.24
CA VAL A 110 -13.45 -4.85 -3.34
C VAL A 110 -14.77 -4.83 -4.11
N SER A 111 -15.86 -5.20 -3.44
CA SER A 111 -17.20 -5.18 -4.06
C SER A 111 -17.57 -3.75 -4.47
N SER A 112 -18.22 -3.59 -5.62
CA SER A 112 -18.79 -2.29 -6.04
C SER A 112 -19.86 -1.76 -5.09
N GLU A 113 -20.41 -2.61 -4.22
CA GLU A 113 -21.38 -2.23 -3.19
C GLU A 113 -20.70 -1.63 -1.94
N PHE A 114 -19.40 -1.89 -1.75
CA PHE A 114 -18.66 -1.32 -0.64
C PHE A 114 -18.43 0.17 -0.88
N LYS A 115 -18.86 0.99 0.08
CA LYS A 115 -18.64 2.43 0.04
C LYS A 115 -17.42 2.75 0.88
N PHE A 116 -16.32 3.11 0.24
CA PHE A 116 -15.15 3.59 0.95
C PHE A 116 -15.52 4.84 1.77
N PRO A 117 -14.99 4.96 3.00
CA PRO A 117 -15.14 6.19 3.77
C PRO A 117 -14.38 7.33 3.10
N THR A 118 -14.66 8.57 3.52
CA THR A 118 -13.85 9.70 3.07
C THR A 118 -12.41 9.53 3.60
N VAL A 119 -11.44 9.59 2.68
CA VAL A 119 -10.02 9.50 3.01
C VAL A 119 -9.33 10.82 2.74
N GLU A 120 -8.52 11.28 3.70
CA GLU A 120 -7.69 12.49 3.57
C GLU A 120 -6.24 12.15 3.92
N ILE A 121 -5.29 12.57 3.07
CA ILE A 121 -3.86 12.41 3.33
C ILE A 121 -3.27 13.76 3.74
N HIS A 122 -2.56 13.78 4.86
CA HIS A 122 -1.86 14.95 5.39
C HIS A 122 -0.35 14.76 5.27
N ARG A 123 0.30 15.70 4.57
CA ARG A 123 1.74 15.68 4.24
C ARG A 123 2.50 16.81 4.89
#